data_AF-A0A3A4Q0F2-F1
#
_entry.id   AF-A0A3A4Q0F2-F1
#
_cell.length_a   1.000
_cell.length_b   1.000
_cell.length_c   1.000
_cell.angle_alpha   90.00
_cell.angle_beta   90.00
_cell.angle_gamma   90.00
#
_symmetry.space_group_name_H-M   'P 1'
#
loop_
_entity.id
_entity.type
_entity.pdbx_description
1 polymer ?
#
loop_
_entity_poly.entity_id
_entity_poly.type
_entity_poly.pdbx_seq_one_letter_code
_entity_poly.pdbx_strand_id
1 'polypeptide(L)'
;MSLLKLETAIWQISGGPSSRSYADQFLKYGVSLIGPGDAGPWKPERSDDAFQGSVVRRFANEMKVDDIILLRTGLSSISALGIVASDYLYLNQFDEVNGWDLQHARRIRWCKLPDEYKFDTQVFGGNPSRFSRILDDNIRFYVEQFLNSPPTDWQDAPLPELPEEESSLDEIPKCLEDIVGQALDLTSMYLDQQNFGDLPTEDEMVVHFVVPFFQAFGWSPESIAVKWKYIDVALFHALPRTPAHCQFVIEAKRIGAGVEGALEQAKGYMVNLGIQGDVIVTDGIRYRMYSGQNDFEPIAYANLVRLKRSATEFFERIKQS
;
A
#
# COMPACT_ATOMS: atom_id res chain seq x y z
N MET A 1 34.05 -0.81 22.07
CA MET A 1 33.13 0.25 22.54
C MET A 1 32.83 1.16 21.35
N SER A 2 31.84 0.81 20.52
CA SER A 2 31.21 1.81 19.66
C SER A 2 30.01 2.34 20.44
N LEU A 3 30.20 3.55 20.97
CA LEU A 3 29.17 4.33 21.63
C LEU A 3 28.15 4.74 20.55
N LEU A 4 26.89 4.34 20.71
CA LEU A 4 25.83 5.28 20.35
C LEU A 4 26.24 6.62 20.96
N LYS A 5 26.44 7.65 20.12
CA LYS A 5 26.66 8.99 20.65
C LYS A 5 25.50 9.24 21.62
N LEU A 6 25.77 9.82 22.78
CA LEU A 6 24.78 10.07 23.84
C LEU A 6 23.51 10.81 23.34
N GLU A 7 23.55 11.37 22.12
CA GLU A 7 22.47 12.09 21.46
C GLU A 7 21.71 11.30 20.37
N THR A 8 22.18 10.11 19.94
CA THR A 8 21.54 9.34 18.86
C THR A 8 20.12 8.94 19.28
N ALA A 9 19.12 9.40 18.53
CA ALA A 9 17.75 9.05 18.80
C ALA A 9 17.42 7.69 18.17
N ILE A 10 16.58 6.92 18.88
CA ILE A 10 16.01 5.68 18.36
C ILE A 10 14.55 5.97 18.02
N TRP A 11 14.16 5.60 16.80
CA TRP A 11 12.83 5.78 16.25
C TRP A 11 12.20 4.43 15.91
N GLN A 12 10.88 4.38 15.87
CA GLN A 12 10.15 3.30 15.20
C GLN A 12 9.40 3.84 13.99
N ILE A 13 9.22 2.97 13.00
CA ILE A 13 8.26 3.14 11.92
C ILE A 13 7.44 1.85 11.74
N SER A 14 6.13 2.01 11.56
CA SER A 14 5.26 0.87 11.27
C SER A 14 5.43 0.45 9.82
N GLY A 15 5.69 -0.83 9.54
CA GLY A 15 5.77 -1.41 8.19
C GLY A 15 4.41 -1.70 7.54
N GLY A 16 3.33 -1.10 8.06
CA GLY A 16 1.94 -1.30 7.62
C GLY A 16 1.13 -2.20 8.55
N PRO A 17 -0.20 -2.25 8.36
CA PRO A 17 -1.04 -3.26 9.01
C PRO A 17 -0.75 -4.65 8.44
N SER A 18 -1.14 -5.71 9.17
CA SER A 18 -0.93 -7.10 8.75
C SER A 18 -1.56 -7.44 7.39
N SER A 19 -2.67 -6.78 7.05
CA SER A 19 -3.35 -6.94 5.76
C SER A 19 -2.66 -6.21 4.60
N ARG A 20 -1.74 -5.26 4.87
CA ARG A 20 -1.14 -4.38 3.88
C ARG A 20 0.27 -3.94 4.31
N SER A 21 1.20 -4.90 4.28
CA SER A 21 2.61 -4.61 4.58
C SER A 21 3.26 -3.82 3.44
N TYR A 22 4.06 -2.83 3.80
CA TYR A 22 4.96 -2.10 2.90
C TYR A 22 6.43 -2.19 3.36
N ALA A 23 6.71 -3.07 4.33
CA ALA A 23 8.06 -3.34 4.83
C ALA A 23 9.03 -3.75 3.70
N ASP A 24 8.60 -4.59 2.76
CA ASP A 24 9.45 -5.03 1.67
C ASP A 24 9.88 -3.89 0.74
N GLN A 25 9.00 -2.90 0.51
CA GLN A 25 9.36 -1.71 -0.27
C GLN A 25 10.41 -0.85 0.45
N PHE A 26 10.30 -0.75 1.79
CA PHE A 26 11.24 0.01 2.61
C PHE A 26 12.64 -0.62 2.53
N LEU A 27 12.70 -1.94 2.67
CA LEU A 27 13.94 -2.70 2.59
C LEU A 27 14.54 -2.68 1.18
N LYS A 28 13.71 -2.92 0.15
CA LYS A 28 14.15 -2.98 -1.26
C LYS A 28 14.82 -1.69 -1.72
N TYR A 29 14.25 -0.54 -1.39
CA TYR A 29 14.74 0.75 -1.88
C TYR A 29 15.56 1.54 -0.84
N GLY A 30 15.79 0.98 0.35
CA GLY A 30 16.52 1.67 1.41
C GLY A 30 15.81 2.96 1.82
N VAL A 31 14.51 2.88 2.07
CA VAL A 31 13.65 4.02 2.43
C VAL A 31 12.85 3.75 3.69
N SER A 32 12.49 4.83 4.37
CA SER A 32 11.45 4.89 5.39
C SER A 32 10.44 5.92 4.90
N LEU A 33 9.16 5.55 4.81
CA LEU A 33 8.12 6.37 4.19
C LEU A 33 6.93 6.58 5.13
N ILE A 34 6.41 7.80 5.20
CA ILE A 34 5.17 8.11 5.91
C ILE A 34 4.22 8.94 5.05
N GLY A 35 2.94 8.91 5.41
CA GLY A 35 1.89 9.75 4.85
C GLY A 35 1.19 10.60 5.92
N PRO A 36 0.20 11.42 5.52
CA PRO A 36 -0.32 11.52 4.15
C PRO A 36 0.58 12.38 3.25
N GLY A 37 0.73 12.01 1.98
CA GLY A 37 1.58 12.73 1.01
C GLY A 37 0.84 13.70 0.08
N ASP A 38 -0.48 13.56 -0.04
CA ASP A 38 -1.37 14.39 -0.88
C ASP A 38 -1.29 15.89 -0.60
N ALA A 39 -1.00 16.27 0.64
CA ALA A 39 -0.77 17.65 1.05
C ALA A 39 0.48 18.27 0.41
N GLY A 40 1.39 17.49 -0.21
CA GLY A 40 2.65 17.96 -0.77
C GLY A 40 3.80 17.96 0.26
N PRO A 41 4.97 18.54 -0.08
CA PRO A 41 6.12 18.53 0.82
C PRO A 41 5.89 19.32 2.10
N TRP A 42 6.46 18.83 3.20
CA TRP A 42 6.55 19.54 4.47
C TRP A 42 7.40 20.81 4.33
N LYS A 43 6.95 21.91 4.96
CA LYS A 43 7.71 23.14 5.14
C LYS A 43 7.41 23.73 6.52
N PRO A 44 8.37 24.42 7.18
CA PRO A 44 8.18 24.96 8.54
C PRO A 44 6.98 25.89 8.72
N GLU A 45 6.54 26.54 7.64
CA GLU A 45 5.41 27.49 7.67
C GLU A 45 4.04 26.79 7.62
N ARG A 46 4.00 25.46 7.44
CA ARG A 46 2.74 24.70 7.33
C ARG A 46 2.26 24.21 8.69
N SER A 47 0.94 24.19 8.87
CA SER A 47 0.31 23.59 10.05
C SER A 47 0.40 22.07 10.02
N ASP A 48 0.56 21.45 11.20
CA ASP A 48 0.45 20.01 11.42
C ASP A 48 -0.92 19.46 10.96
N ASP A 49 -1.99 20.27 11.00
CA ASP A 49 -3.34 19.86 10.60
C ASP A 49 -3.42 19.48 9.11
N ALA A 50 -2.62 20.14 8.27
CA ALA A 50 -2.54 19.83 6.84
C ALA A 50 -1.99 18.41 6.56
N PHE A 51 -1.41 17.77 7.58
CA PHE A 51 -0.80 16.44 7.52
C PHE A 51 -1.41 15.45 8.50
N GLN A 52 -2.63 15.72 8.98
CA GLN A 52 -3.33 14.90 9.97
C GLN A 52 -2.52 14.75 11.28
N GLY A 53 -1.86 15.83 11.69
CA GLY A 53 -1.12 15.94 12.94
C GLY A 53 0.40 16.01 12.78
N SER A 54 1.10 15.93 13.90
CA SER A 54 2.53 16.28 13.99
C SER A 54 3.50 15.27 13.38
N VAL A 55 3.04 14.09 12.96
CA VAL A 55 3.94 12.97 12.57
C VAL A 55 4.87 13.37 11.43
N VAL A 56 4.35 14.06 10.40
CA VAL A 56 5.16 14.52 9.26
C VAL A 56 6.19 15.56 9.70
N ARG A 57 5.81 16.55 10.51
CA ARG A 57 6.74 17.53 11.09
C ARG A 57 7.88 16.86 11.85
N ARG A 58 7.55 15.90 12.72
CA ARG A 58 8.56 15.18 13.54
C ARG A 58 9.52 14.40 12.65
N PHE A 59 9.00 13.68 11.67
CA PHE A 59 9.81 12.92 10.72
C PHE A 59 10.71 13.82 9.86
N ALA A 60 10.22 14.99 9.45
CA ALA A 60 10.97 15.94 8.64
C ALA A 60 12.01 16.74 9.45
N ASN A 61 11.68 17.15 10.68
CA ASN A 61 12.50 18.10 11.45
C ASN A 61 13.28 17.46 12.59
N GLU A 62 12.74 16.45 13.27
CA GLU A 62 13.34 15.91 14.51
C GLU A 62 14.31 14.76 14.22
N MET A 63 13.99 13.87 13.28
CA MET A 63 14.89 12.78 12.91
C MET A 63 16.10 13.28 12.11
N LYS A 64 17.29 12.79 12.46
CA LYS A 64 18.57 13.21 11.89
C LYS A 64 19.32 12.06 11.24
N VAL A 65 20.28 12.40 10.39
CA VAL A 65 21.28 11.45 9.89
C VAL A 65 22.00 10.82 11.09
N ASP A 66 22.33 9.55 10.98
CA ASP A 66 22.91 8.68 12.01
C ASP A 66 21.95 8.31 13.17
N ASP A 67 20.70 8.77 13.18
CA ASP A 67 19.68 8.21 14.05
C ASP A 67 19.38 6.75 13.69
N ILE A 68 18.89 5.99 14.67
CA ILE A 68 18.50 4.60 14.49
C ILE A 68 16.99 4.52 14.30
N ILE A 69 16.55 3.65 13.40
CA ILE A 69 15.14 3.39 13.16
C ILE A 69 14.84 1.89 13.16
N LEU A 70 13.74 1.51 13.79
CA LEU A 70 13.26 0.12 13.85
C LEU A 70 12.05 -0.04 12.93
N LEU A 71 12.09 -1.04 12.06
CA LEU A 71 10.97 -1.41 11.20
C LEU A 71 10.07 -2.40 11.94
N ARG A 72 8.93 -1.90 12.39
CA ARG A 72 7.98 -2.65 13.21
C ARG A 72 6.98 -3.43 12.34
N THR A 73 6.73 -4.69 12.69
CA THR A 73 5.69 -5.53 12.07
C THR A 73 4.52 -5.85 13.00
N GLY A 74 4.63 -5.53 14.28
CA GLY A 74 3.57 -5.73 15.28
C GLY A 74 3.80 -4.92 16.57
N LEU A 75 2.97 -5.12 17.60
CA LEU A 75 3.08 -4.36 18.85
C LEU A 75 4.35 -4.68 19.68
N SER A 76 5.03 -5.78 19.35
CA SER A 76 6.25 -6.20 20.04
C SER A 76 7.25 -6.86 19.08
N SER A 77 7.14 -6.64 17.77
CA SER A 77 8.00 -7.29 16.78
C SER A 77 8.61 -6.31 15.79
N ILE A 78 9.84 -6.59 15.39
CA ILE A 78 10.58 -5.88 14.35
C ILE A 78 11.10 -6.86 13.31
N SER A 79 11.19 -6.41 12.06
CA SER A 79 11.78 -7.17 10.96
C SER A 79 13.12 -6.62 10.48
N ALA A 80 13.44 -5.38 10.86
CA ALA A 80 14.70 -4.74 10.51
C ALA A 80 15.10 -3.62 11.48
N LEU A 81 16.40 -3.33 11.50
CA LEU A 81 17.00 -2.18 12.14
C LEU A 81 17.73 -1.38 11.08
N GLY A 82 17.68 -0.05 11.13
CA GLY A 82 18.35 0.79 10.14
C GLY A 82 18.99 2.04 10.70
N ILE A 83 19.94 2.58 9.93
CA ILE A 83 20.60 3.86 10.20
C ILE A 83 20.12 4.88 9.18
N VAL A 84 19.68 6.04 9.66
CA VAL A 84 19.22 7.15 8.81
C VAL A 84 20.41 7.72 8.04
N ALA A 85 20.31 7.69 6.71
CA ALA A 85 21.40 8.04 5.79
C ALA A 85 21.12 9.31 4.97
N SER A 86 19.98 9.98 5.17
CA SER A 86 19.67 11.24 4.49
C SER A 86 18.87 12.23 5.33
N ASP A 87 18.91 13.48 4.90
CA ASP A 87 17.91 14.48 5.25
C ASP A 87 16.51 14.11 4.72
N TYR A 88 15.51 14.92 5.10
CA TYR A 88 14.12 14.74 4.67
C TYR A 88 14.01 14.88 3.15
N LEU A 89 13.25 13.97 2.53
CA LEU A 89 12.96 13.96 1.11
C LEU A 89 11.45 13.89 0.91
N TYR A 90 11.00 14.45 -0.21
CA TYR A 90 9.66 14.22 -0.73
C TYR A 90 9.80 13.52 -2.08
N LEU A 91 9.38 12.25 -2.14
CA LEU A 91 9.65 11.33 -3.24
C LEU A 91 8.36 10.94 -3.95
N ASN A 92 8.09 11.57 -5.10
CA ASN A 92 6.88 11.36 -5.88
C ASN A 92 6.72 9.92 -6.39
N GLN A 93 7.81 9.18 -6.56
CA GLN A 93 7.73 7.76 -6.94
C GLN A 93 7.02 6.87 -5.90
N PHE A 94 6.76 7.36 -4.69
CA PHE A 94 6.06 6.65 -3.61
C PHE A 94 4.68 7.25 -3.29
N ASP A 95 4.06 7.88 -4.27
CA ASP A 95 2.70 8.42 -4.20
C ASP A 95 1.62 7.32 -4.26
N GLU A 96 1.99 6.06 -4.50
CA GLU A 96 1.07 4.92 -4.54
C GLU A 96 1.75 3.66 -4.00
N VAL A 97 2.09 3.65 -2.71
CA VAL A 97 2.68 2.46 -2.07
C VAL A 97 1.56 1.63 -1.49
N ASN A 98 1.11 0.63 -2.27
CA ASN A 98 -0.04 -0.20 -1.92
C ASN A 98 -1.21 0.73 -1.50
N GLY A 99 -1.76 1.53 -2.40
CA GLY A 99 -2.91 2.40 -2.18
C GLY A 99 -2.74 3.53 -1.17
N TRP A 100 -1.52 3.84 -0.71
CA TRP A 100 -1.24 4.96 0.18
C TRP A 100 -0.24 5.93 -0.43
N ASP A 101 -0.49 7.23 -0.24
CA ASP A 101 0.44 8.30 -0.56
C ASP A 101 1.54 8.38 0.52
N LEU A 102 2.68 7.74 0.29
CA LEU A 102 3.80 7.64 1.25
C LEU A 102 5.04 8.41 0.74
N GLN A 103 4.87 9.68 0.37
CA GLN A 103 5.93 10.47 -0.29
C GLN A 103 6.93 11.09 0.69
N HIS A 104 6.62 11.20 1.99
CA HIS A 104 7.55 11.74 2.97
C HIS A 104 8.59 10.69 3.33
N ALA A 105 9.84 10.91 2.91
CA ALA A 105 10.85 9.87 2.85
C ALA A 105 12.15 10.23 3.56
N ARG A 106 12.83 9.18 4.00
CA ARG A 106 14.23 9.18 4.47
C ARG A 106 14.95 8.00 3.86
N ARG A 107 16.20 8.18 3.44
CA ARG A 107 17.04 7.06 3.03
C ARG A 107 17.59 6.37 4.27
N ILE A 108 17.47 5.06 4.32
CA ILE A 108 17.88 4.23 5.45
C ILE A 108 18.76 3.10 4.93
N ARG A 109 19.88 2.86 5.62
CA ARG A 109 20.63 1.61 5.49
C ARG A 109 19.99 0.57 6.37
N TRP A 110 19.23 -0.35 5.79
CA TRP A 110 18.53 -1.38 6.54
C TRP A 110 19.39 -2.63 6.72
N CYS A 111 19.39 -3.17 7.93
CA CYS A 111 19.74 -4.54 8.24
C CYS A 111 18.45 -5.35 8.43
N LYS A 112 18.09 -6.15 7.41
CA LYS A 112 16.98 -7.11 7.54
C LYS A 112 17.39 -8.20 8.53
N LEU A 113 16.54 -8.47 9.51
CA LEU A 113 16.75 -9.57 10.43
C LEU A 113 16.47 -10.91 9.73
N PRO A 114 17.23 -11.99 10.02
CA PRO A 114 16.96 -13.31 9.46
C PRO A 114 15.55 -13.80 9.81
N ASP A 115 15.16 -13.57 11.06
CA ASP A 115 13.84 -13.84 11.61
C ASP A 115 13.33 -12.58 12.33
N GLU A 116 12.01 -12.40 12.41
CA GLU A 116 11.45 -11.32 13.20
C GLU A 116 11.89 -11.43 14.67
N TYR A 117 12.39 -10.32 15.21
CA TYR A 117 12.72 -10.25 16.63
C TYR A 117 11.49 -9.81 17.41
N LYS A 118 11.10 -10.63 18.39
CA LYS A 118 9.96 -10.38 19.27
C LYS A 118 10.45 -10.02 20.66
N PHE A 119 10.06 -8.85 21.14
CA PHE A 119 10.25 -8.43 22.52
C PHE A 119 9.26 -9.14 23.45
N ASP A 120 9.70 -9.43 24.68
CA ASP A 120 8.88 -10.12 25.69
C ASP A 120 7.67 -9.31 26.16
N THR A 121 7.72 -7.99 25.98
CA THR A 121 6.64 -7.06 26.36
C THR A 121 6.19 -6.24 25.16
N GLN A 122 5.02 -5.60 25.28
CA GLN A 122 4.55 -4.62 24.31
C GLN A 122 5.36 -3.33 24.46
N VAL A 123 6.48 -3.27 23.74
CA VAL A 123 7.41 -2.14 23.76
C VAL A 123 7.01 -1.02 22.78
N PHE A 124 6.08 -1.32 21.85
CA PHE A 124 5.52 -0.33 20.94
C PHE A 124 4.10 0.05 21.37
N GLY A 125 3.80 1.34 21.39
CA GLY A 125 2.46 1.84 21.71
C GLY A 125 1.38 1.34 20.75
N GLY A 126 0.15 1.22 21.25
CA GLY A 126 -1.04 0.91 20.44
C GLY A 126 -1.62 2.15 19.75
N ASN A 127 -2.02 1.99 18.48
CA ASN A 127 -2.86 2.86 17.64
C ASN A 127 -2.45 4.32 17.33
N PRO A 128 -2.26 4.62 16.05
CA PRO A 128 -1.14 4.22 15.24
C PRO A 128 -0.03 5.28 15.37
N SER A 129 1.03 5.00 16.12
CA SER A 129 2.27 5.74 15.91
C SER A 129 2.90 5.23 14.61
N ARG A 130 2.45 5.76 13.46
CA ARG A 130 3.07 5.53 12.15
C ARG A 130 4.59 5.70 12.24
N PHE A 131 5.00 6.68 13.04
CA PHE A 131 6.37 7.00 13.37
C PHE A 131 6.44 7.64 14.76
N SER A 132 7.40 7.25 15.60
CA SER A 132 7.64 7.91 16.89
C SER A 132 9.04 7.65 17.44
N ARG A 133 9.51 8.53 18.32
CA ARG A 133 10.73 8.32 19.11
C ARG A 133 10.50 7.23 20.16
N ILE A 134 11.51 6.42 20.41
CA ILE A 134 11.54 5.38 21.43
C ILE A 134 12.41 5.86 22.60
N LEU A 135 11.89 5.69 23.82
CA LEU A 135 12.57 6.01 25.07
C LEU A 135 12.78 4.78 25.97
N ASP A 136 12.36 3.60 25.52
CA ASP A 136 12.46 2.35 26.27
C ASP A 136 13.92 1.86 26.37
N ASP A 137 14.39 1.61 27.59
CA ASP A 137 15.77 1.21 27.87
C ASP A 137 16.09 -0.22 27.39
N ASN A 138 15.11 -1.13 27.33
CA ASN A 138 15.32 -2.48 26.82
C ASN A 138 15.56 -2.44 25.31
N ILE A 139 14.76 -1.64 24.59
CA ILE A 139 15.00 -1.41 23.15
C ILE A 139 16.37 -0.76 22.95
N ARG A 140 16.70 0.26 23.75
CA ARG A 140 18.00 0.91 23.65
C ARG A 140 19.13 -0.10 23.81
N PHE A 141 19.11 -0.89 24.89
CA PHE A 141 20.11 -1.93 25.15
C PHE A 141 20.23 -2.91 23.98
N TYR A 142 19.09 -3.42 23.47
CA TYR A 142 19.07 -4.31 22.31
C TYR A 142 19.74 -3.66 21.08
N VAL A 143 19.41 -2.41 20.77
CA VAL A 143 19.98 -1.66 19.64
C VAL A 143 21.50 -1.49 19.81
N GLU A 144 21.98 -1.14 21.01
CA GLU A 144 23.43 -0.98 21.22
C GLU A 144 24.17 -2.30 21.02
N GLN A 145 23.62 -3.42 21.52
CA GLN A 145 24.21 -4.74 21.31
C GLN A 145 24.21 -5.12 19.83
N PHE A 146 23.10 -4.87 19.12
CA PHE A 146 22.97 -5.19 17.70
C PHE A 146 23.97 -4.43 16.83
N LEU A 147 24.09 -3.11 17.04
CA LEU A 147 25.02 -2.26 16.27
C LEU A 147 26.50 -2.64 16.48
N ASN A 148 26.83 -3.21 17.63
CA ASN A 148 28.19 -3.65 17.96
C ASN A 148 28.46 -5.13 17.58
N SER A 149 27.46 -5.85 17.08
CA SER A 149 27.56 -7.26 16.74
C SER A 149 27.73 -7.45 15.22
N PRO A 150 28.68 -8.29 14.76
CA PRO A 150 28.78 -8.63 13.35
C PRO A 150 27.51 -9.32 12.81
N PRO A 151 27.13 -9.09 11.54
CA PRO A 151 27.82 -8.26 10.56
C PRO A 151 27.55 -6.76 10.74
N THR A 152 28.58 -5.92 10.57
CA THR A 152 28.49 -4.45 10.64
C THR A 152 28.60 -3.76 9.28
N ASP A 153 28.94 -4.49 8.21
CA ASP A 153 29.18 -3.92 6.87
C ASP A 153 27.96 -3.19 6.29
N TRP A 154 26.75 -3.55 6.71
CA TRP A 154 25.51 -2.90 6.29
C TRP A 154 25.42 -1.43 6.74
N GLN A 155 26.15 -1.06 7.80
CA GLN A 155 26.12 0.29 8.38
C GLN A 155 26.73 1.33 7.45
N ASP A 156 27.67 0.90 6.60
CA ASP A 156 28.37 1.73 5.61
C ASP A 156 28.03 1.35 4.17
N ALA A 157 27.14 0.38 3.97
CA ALA A 157 26.75 -0.09 2.65
C ALA A 157 26.18 1.06 1.79
N PRO A 158 26.41 1.01 0.46
CA PRO A 158 25.78 1.95 -0.46
C PRO A 158 24.26 1.79 -0.38
N LEU A 159 23.55 2.92 -0.49
CA LEU A 159 22.11 2.92 -0.53
C LEU A 159 21.62 2.28 -1.85
N PRO A 160 20.55 1.46 -1.82
CA PRO A 160 19.91 0.96 -3.04
C PRO A 160 19.47 2.09 -3.98
N GLU A 161 19.25 1.79 -5.25
CA GLU A 161 18.65 2.76 -6.16
C GLU A 161 17.16 2.98 -5.82
N LEU A 162 16.68 4.20 -6.06
CA LEU A 162 15.24 4.49 -5.97
C LEU A 162 14.55 4.03 -7.24
N PRO A 163 13.27 3.63 -7.19
CA PRO A 163 12.52 3.37 -8.40
C PRO A 163 12.35 4.69 -9.16
N GLU A 164 12.26 4.57 -10.48
CA GLU A 164 11.90 5.70 -11.34
C GLU A 164 10.50 6.20 -11.00
N GLU A 165 10.30 7.51 -11.12
CA GLU A 165 8.98 8.10 -11.01
C GLU A 165 8.15 7.71 -12.23
N GLU A 166 7.08 6.97 -11.99
CA GLU A 166 6.21 6.53 -13.06
C GLU A 166 5.39 7.70 -13.60
N SER A 167 5.42 7.88 -14.93
CA SER A 167 4.68 8.93 -15.59
C SER A 167 3.17 8.69 -15.54
N SER A 168 2.41 9.78 -15.42
CA SER A 168 0.96 9.78 -15.62
C SER A 168 0.59 9.24 -16.99
N LEU A 169 -0.63 8.70 -17.09
CA LEU A 169 -1.20 8.32 -18.38
C LEU A 169 -1.62 9.59 -19.12
N ASP A 170 -0.98 9.87 -20.25
CA ASP A 170 -1.17 11.12 -21.01
C ASP A 170 -2.59 11.22 -21.61
N GLU A 171 -3.14 10.10 -22.09
CA GLU A 171 -4.46 10.02 -22.71
C GLU A 171 -5.30 8.93 -22.01
N ILE A 172 -6.40 9.34 -21.41
CA ILE A 172 -7.39 8.42 -20.83
C ILE A 172 -8.15 7.76 -21.99
N PRO A 173 -8.31 6.43 -22.02
CA PRO A 173 -9.14 5.77 -23.02
C PRO A 173 -10.55 6.37 -23.03
N LYS A 174 -11.06 6.70 -24.22
CA LYS A 174 -12.35 7.40 -24.35
C LYS A 174 -13.52 6.71 -23.64
N CYS A 175 -13.51 5.37 -23.60
CA CYS A 175 -14.54 4.60 -22.90
C CYS A 175 -14.52 4.77 -21.37
N LEU A 176 -13.42 5.29 -20.80
CA LEU A 176 -13.23 5.49 -19.37
C LEU A 176 -13.38 6.95 -18.93
N GLU A 177 -13.49 7.92 -19.84
CA GLU A 177 -13.56 9.35 -19.50
C GLU A 177 -14.62 9.64 -18.43
N ASP A 178 -15.84 9.12 -18.62
CA ASP A 178 -16.95 9.33 -17.68
C ASP A 178 -16.69 8.71 -16.31
N ILE A 179 -16.17 7.49 -16.26
CA ILE A 179 -15.94 6.74 -15.01
C ILE A 179 -14.77 7.35 -14.24
N VAL A 180 -13.72 7.78 -14.95
CA VAL A 180 -12.58 8.48 -14.34
C VAL A 180 -13.02 9.84 -13.81
N GLY A 181 -13.82 10.59 -14.57
CA GLY A 181 -14.42 11.84 -14.11
C GLY A 181 -15.24 11.65 -12.83
N GLN A 182 -16.12 10.64 -12.83
CA GLN A 182 -16.92 10.29 -11.65
C GLN A 182 -16.05 9.88 -10.45
N ALA A 183 -14.98 9.12 -10.67
CA ALA A 183 -14.05 8.72 -9.62
C ALA A 183 -13.36 9.94 -8.99
N LEU A 184 -12.89 10.88 -9.82
CA LEU A 184 -12.24 12.12 -9.37
C LEU A 184 -13.19 13.00 -8.54
N ASP A 185 -14.44 13.12 -8.98
CA ASP A 185 -15.44 13.94 -8.29
C ASP A 185 -15.87 13.32 -6.95
N LEU A 186 -16.15 12.01 -6.92
CA LEU A 186 -16.78 11.37 -5.77
C LEU A 186 -15.81 10.86 -4.70
N THR A 187 -14.55 10.58 -5.04
CA THR A 187 -13.60 9.98 -4.07
C THR A 187 -13.40 10.87 -2.85
N SER A 188 -13.20 12.18 -3.06
CA SER A 188 -13.02 13.13 -1.96
C SER A 188 -14.27 13.24 -1.08
N MET A 189 -15.45 13.26 -1.70
CA MET A 189 -16.73 13.31 -1.02
C MET A 189 -16.99 12.05 -0.19
N TYR A 190 -16.73 10.86 -0.72
CA TYR A 190 -16.91 9.60 0.01
C TYR A 190 -15.99 9.45 1.21
N LEU A 191 -14.77 9.98 1.14
CA LEU A 191 -13.82 9.93 2.25
C LEU A 191 -14.11 10.96 3.34
N ASP A 192 -14.94 11.96 3.06
CA ASP A 192 -15.38 12.96 4.03
C ASP A 192 -16.51 12.41 4.92
N GLN A 193 -16.14 11.58 5.90
CA GLN A 193 -17.10 10.99 6.85
C GLN A 193 -17.84 12.04 7.69
N GLN A 194 -17.30 13.26 7.81
CA GLN A 194 -17.95 14.31 8.58
C GLN A 194 -19.19 14.85 7.85
N ASN A 195 -19.09 15.03 6.53
CA ASN A 195 -20.18 15.58 5.71
C ASN A 195 -21.01 14.49 5.02
N PHE A 196 -20.39 13.39 4.58
CA PHE A 196 -21.04 12.30 3.86
C PHE A 196 -21.67 11.27 4.82
N GLY A 197 -21.06 11.07 5.99
CA GLY A 197 -21.47 10.06 6.97
C GLY A 197 -20.74 8.74 6.77
N ASP A 198 -21.48 7.64 6.68
CA ASP A 198 -20.89 6.31 6.50
C ASP A 198 -20.28 6.16 5.11
N LEU A 199 -19.13 5.48 5.04
CA LEU A 199 -18.49 5.15 3.76
C LEU A 199 -19.43 4.29 2.90
N PRO A 200 -19.41 4.44 1.56
CA PRO A 200 -20.15 3.56 0.67
C PRO A 200 -19.83 2.09 0.93
N THR A 201 -20.87 1.28 0.88
CA THR A 201 -20.79 -0.17 1.01
C THR A 201 -20.10 -0.80 -0.21
N GLU A 202 -19.68 -2.05 -0.06
CA GLU A 202 -19.10 -2.82 -1.16
C GLU A 202 -20.07 -2.94 -2.34
N ASP A 203 -21.36 -3.15 -2.05
CA ASP A 203 -22.41 -3.25 -3.07
C ASP A 203 -22.61 -1.91 -3.80
N GLU A 204 -22.53 -0.77 -3.09
CA GLU A 204 -22.55 0.55 -3.72
C GLU A 204 -21.34 0.74 -4.64
N MET A 205 -20.13 0.38 -4.22
CA MET A 205 -18.94 0.47 -5.07
C MET A 205 -19.05 -0.44 -6.30
N VAL A 206 -19.65 -1.63 -6.14
CA VAL A 206 -19.92 -2.53 -7.27
C VAL A 206 -20.84 -1.89 -8.30
N VAL A 207 -21.93 -1.27 -7.86
CA VAL A 207 -22.92 -0.65 -8.75
C VAL A 207 -22.39 0.66 -9.35
N HIS A 208 -21.72 1.50 -8.57
CA HIS A 208 -21.29 2.82 -9.00
C HIS A 208 -20.04 2.79 -9.88
N PHE A 209 -19.14 1.82 -9.67
CA PHE A 209 -17.85 1.80 -10.36
C PHE A 209 -17.52 0.46 -11.01
N VAL A 210 -17.60 -0.66 -10.29
CA VAL A 210 -17.08 -1.95 -10.80
C VAL A 210 -17.84 -2.40 -12.05
N VAL A 211 -19.17 -2.47 -12.00
CA VAL A 211 -19.98 -2.91 -13.15
C VAL A 211 -19.85 -1.94 -14.34
N PRO A 212 -20.03 -0.61 -14.18
CA PRO A 212 -19.83 0.34 -15.27
C PRO A 212 -18.43 0.25 -15.88
N PHE A 213 -17.40 0.05 -15.06
CA PHE A 213 -16.01 -0.06 -15.52
C PHE A 213 -15.82 -1.22 -16.47
N PHE A 214 -16.32 -2.42 -16.15
CA PHE A 214 -16.21 -3.55 -17.07
C PHE A 214 -17.11 -3.39 -18.31
N GLN A 215 -18.28 -2.77 -18.18
CA GLN A 215 -19.12 -2.45 -19.34
C GLN A 215 -18.41 -1.52 -20.33
N ALA A 216 -17.65 -0.53 -19.84
CA ALA A 216 -16.81 0.33 -20.67
C ALA A 216 -15.72 -0.43 -21.45
N PHE A 217 -15.32 -1.61 -20.98
CA PHE A 217 -14.41 -2.54 -21.67
C PHE A 217 -15.09 -3.59 -22.54
N GLY A 218 -16.38 -3.42 -22.81
CA GLY A 218 -17.15 -4.25 -23.73
C GLY A 218 -17.89 -5.42 -23.08
N TRP A 219 -17.76 -5.62 -21.77
CA TRP A 219 -18.45 -6.70 -21.07
C TRP A 219 -19.97 -6.47 -21.07
N SER A 220 -20.70 -7.39 -21.67
CA SER A 220 -22.16 -7.29 -21.72
C SER A 220 -22.82 -7.63 -20.37
N PRO A 221 -24.01 -7.08 -20.07
CA PRO A 221 -24.71 -7.35 -18.82
C PRO A 221 -24.94 -8.86 -18.53
N GLU A 222 -25.15 -9.67 -19.56
CA GLU A 222 -25.30 -11.12 -19.43
C GLU A 222 -23.97 -11.85 -19.10
N SER A 223 -22.83 -11.27 -19.44
CA SER A 223 -21.49 -11.78 -19.07
C SER A 223 -21.01 -11.29 -17.71
N ILE A 224 -21.64 -10.27 -17.13
CA ILE A 224 -21.35 -9.77 -15.78
C ILE A 224 -22.36 -10.37 -14.79
N ALA A 225 -21.89 -11.11 -13.79
CA ALA A 225 -22.74 -11.68 -12.76
C ALA A 225 -22.40 -11.11 -11.38
N VAL A 226 -23.34 -10.38 -10.79
CA VAL A 226 -23.23 -9.85 -9.43
C VAL A 226 -23.75 -10.90 -8.44
N LYS A 227 -23.01 -11.14 -7.35
CA LYS A 227 -23.31 -12.15 -6.31
C LYS A 227 -23.46 -13.60 -6.84
N TRP A 228 -22.79 -13.94 -7.95
CA TRP A 228 -22.84 -15.31 -8.47
C TRP A 228 -22.07 -16.27 -7.56
N LYS A 229 -22.79 -17.22 -6.94
CA LYS A 229 -22.23 -18.14 -5.94
C LYS A 229 -21.47 -17.42 -4.83
N TYR A 230 -22.01 -16.28 -4.37
CA TYR A 230 -21.45 -15.42 -3.32
C TYR A 230 -20.17 -14.65 -3.69
N ILE A 231 -19.71 -14.72 -4.94
CA ILE A 231 -18.66 -13.83 -5.47
C ILE A 231 -19.29 -12.46 -5.75
N ASP A 232 -18.65 -11.36 -5.34
CA ASP A 232 -19.18 -10.01 -5.56
C ASP A 232 -19.49 -9.74 -7.03
N VAL A 233 -18.50 -9.92 -7.91
CA VAL A 233 -18.70 -9.89 -9.37
C VAL A 233 -17.89 -10.99 -10.05
N ALA A 234 -18.50 -11.71 -10.98
CA ALA A 234 -17.82 -12.69 -11.84
C ALA A 234 -18.04 -12.34 -13.32
N LEU A 235 -16.99 -12.40 -14.12
CA LEU A 235 -17.01 -12.12 -15.55
C LEU A 235 -16.89 -13.41 -16.36
N PHE A 236 -17.80 -13.61 -17.31
CA PHE A 236 -17.90 -14.83 -18.10
C PHE A 236 -17.64 -14.56 -19.58
N HIS A 237 -16.60 -15.17 -20.13
CA HIS A 237 -16.26 -15.02 -21.55
C HIS A 237 -17.26 -15.73 -22.47
N ALA A 238 -18.09 -16.64 -21.93
CA ALA A 238 -19.13 -17.36 -22.66
C ALA A 238 -20.31 -17.74 -21.76
N LEU A 239 -21.48 -17.96 -22.38
CA LEU A 239 -22.66 -18.52 -21.71
C LEU A 239 -22.75 -20.05 -21.96
N PRO A 240 -23.36 -20.82 -21.03
CA PRO A 240 -23.94 -20.41 -19.75
C PRO A 240 -22.88 -20.06 -18.69
N ARG A 241 -23.29 -19.35 -17.64
CA ARG A 241 -22.43 -18.94 -16.51
C ARG A 241 -21.98 -20.15 -15.68
N THR A 242 -20.86 -20.74 -16.07
CA THR A 242 -20.24 -21.92 -15.42
C THR A 242 -18.80 -21.61 -15.01
N PRO A 243 -18.21 -22.36 -14.05
CA PRO A 243 -16.81 -22.14 -13.67
C PRO A 243 -15.84 -22.19 -14.85
N ALA A 244 -16.09 -23.07 -15.82
CA ALA A 244 -15.26 -23.22 -17.01
C ALA A 244 -15.31 -21.99 -17.95
N HIS A 245 -16.35 -21.17 -17.86
CA HIS A 245 -16.49 -19.94 -18.64
C HIS A 245 -16.15 -18.68 -17.84
N CYS A 246 -15.83 -18.81 -16.55
CA CYS A 246 -15.51 -17.69 -15.67
C CYS A 246 -14.06 -17.26 -15.92
N GLN A 247 -13.88 -16.05 -16.44
CA GLN A 247 -12.57 -15.48 -16.76
C GLN A 247 -12.00 -14.66 -15.60
N PHE A 248 -12.85 -13.92 -14.89
CA PHE A 248 -12.42 -13.10 -13.76
C PHE A 248 -13.33 -13.28 -12.56
N VAL A 249 -12.71 -13.46 -11.39
CA VAL A 249 -13.35 -13.36 -10.07
C VAL A 249 -12.98 -12.02 -9.49
N ILE A 250 -13.98 -11.21 -9.15
CA ILE A 250 -13.78 -9.86 -8.65
C ILE A 250 -14.32 -9.78 -7.23
N GLU A 251 -13.45 -9.37 -6.30
CA GLU A 251 -13.80 -9.15 -4.90
C GLU A 251 -13.73 -7.65 -4.63
N ALA A 252 -14.86 -7.09 -4.17
CA ALA A 252 -14.98 -5.67 -3.87
C ALA A 252 -14.74 -5.43 -2.38
N LYS A 253 -14.13 -4.29 -2.04
CA LYS A 253 -13.99 -3.79 -0.68
C LYS A 253 -14.49 -2.36 -0.58
N ARG A 254 -14.74 -1.92 0.64
CA ARG A 254 -15.08 -0.53 0.91
C ARG A 254 -13.93 0.37 0.51
N ILE A 255 -14.26 1.56 0.03
CA ILE A 255 -13.27 2.59 -0.29
C ILE A 255 -12.33 2.83 0.90
N GLY A 256 -11.02 2.82 0.64
CA GLY A 256 -9.99 3.07 1.66
C GLY A 256 -9.66 1.92 2.61
N ALA A 257 -10.34 0.77 2.54
CA ALA A 257 -10.08 -0.38 3.44
C ALA A 257 -8.77 -1.14 3.12
N GLY A 258 -8.13 -0.86 1.99
CA GLY A 258 -7.03 -1.65 1.44
C GLY A 258 -7.56 -2.92 0.76
N VAL A 259 -7.04 -3.21 -0.44
CA VAL A 259 -7.54 -4.31 -1.30
C VAL A 259 -6.84 -5.65 -0.99
N GLU A 260 -5.67 -5.62 -0.36
CA GLU A 260 -4.78 -6.78 -0.27
C GLU A 260 -5.36 -7.93 0.59
N GLY A 261 -6.15 -7.62 1.61
CA GLY A 261 -6.81 -8.63 2.44
C GLY A 261 -7.93 -9.42 1.75
N ALA A 262 -8.43 -8.94 0.61
CA ALA A 262 -9.51 -9.58 -0.12
C ALA A 262 -9.07 -10.77 -0.98
N LEU A 263 -7.76 -10.83 -1.30
CA LEU A 263 -7.21 -11.85 -2.20
C LEU A 263 -7.46 -13.26 -1.66
N GLU A 264 -7.30 -13.50 -0.36
CA GLU A 264 -7.51 -14.81 0.25
C GLU A 264 -8.97 -15.29 0.14
N GLN A 265 -9.92 -14.38 0.22
CA GLN A 265 -11.34 -14.70 0.01
C GLN A 265 -11.59 -15.10 -1.46
N ALA A 266 -11.04 -14.35 -2.41
CA ALA A 266 -11.14 -14.64 -3.84
C ALA A 266 -10.48 -15.98 -4.23
N LYS A 267 -9.31 -16.28 -3.68
CA LYS A 267 -8.62 -17.58 -3.80
C LYS A 267 -9.52 -18.72 -3.33
N GLY A 268 -10.20 -18.52 -2.19
CA GLY A 268 -11.17 -19.48 -1.66
C GLY A 268 -12.28 -19.81 -2.65
N TYR A 269 -12.85 -18.81 -3.32
CA TYR A 269 -13.86 -19.05 -4.36
C TYR A 269 -13.30 -19.81 -5.56
N MET A 270 -12.12 -19.45 -6.03
CA MET A 270 -11.50 -20.12 -7.18
C MET A 270 -11.28 -21.61 -6.94
N VAL A 271 -10.71 -21.97 -5.80
CA VAL A 271 -10.48 -23.36 -5.41
C VAL A 271 -11.79 -24.12 -5.24
N ASN A 272 -12.74 -23.55 -4.49
CA ASN A 272 -14.01 -24.22 -4.20
C ASN A 272 -14.90 -24.43 -5.43
N LEU A 273 -14.79 -23.54 -6.42
CA LEU A 273 -15.62 -23.58 -7.63
C LEU A 273 -14.90 -24.19 -8.84
N GLY A 274 -13.59 -24.45 -8.75
CA GLY A 274 -12.78 -24.97 -9.85
C GLY A 274 -12.62 -23.96 -10.99
N ILE A 275 -12.47 -22.68 -10.67
CA ILE A 275 -12.26 -21.60 -11.65
C ILE A 275 -10.77 -21.50 -11.96
N GLN A 276 -10.41 -21.30 -13.23
CA GLN A 276 -9.02 -21.18 -13.70
C GLN A 276 -8.66 -19.77 -14.20
N GLY A 277 -9.53 -18.79 -13.98
CA GLY A 277 -9.35 -17.40 -14.38
C GLY A 277 -8.44 -16.58 -13.46
N ASP A 278 -8.44 -15.27 -13.64
CA ASP A 278 -7.67 -14.34 -12.81
C ASP A 278 -8.54 -13.71 -11.71
N VAL A 279 -7.89 -13.20 -10.66
CA VAL A 279 -8.57 -12.46 -9.59
C VAL A 279 -8.34 -10.98 -9.77
N ILE A 280 -9.39 -10.19 -9.61
CA ILE A 280 -9.30 -8.74 -9.47
C ILE A 280 -9.80 -8.36 -8.09
N VAL A 281 -9.01 -7.63 -7.33
CA VAL A 281 -9.51 -6.97 -6.12
C VAL A 281 -9.64 -5.48 -6.37
N THR A 282 -10.75 -4.91 -5.90
CA THR A 282 -11.02 -3.49 -6.09
C THR A 282 -11.75 -2.85 -4.91
N ASP A 283 -11.54 -1.55 -4.72
CA ASP A 283 -12.40 -0.70 -3.89
C ASP A 283 -13.33 0.20 -4.73
N GLY A 284 -13.48 -0.12 -6.02
CA GLY A 284 -14.17 0.67 -7.05
C GLY A 284 -13.30 1.77 -7.68
N ILE A 285 -12.22 2.20 -7.03
CA ILE A 285 -11.32 3.24 -7.55
C ILE A 285 -9.97 2.65 -7.97
N ARG A 286 -9.46 1.71 -7.18
CA ARG A 286 -8.21 1.00 -7.40
C ARG A 286 -8.54 -0.43 -7.79
N TYR A 287 -7.82 -0.96 -8.76
CA TYR A 287 -8.00 -2.31 -9.28
C TYR A 287 -6.64 -2.99 -9.32
N ARG A 288 -6.53 -4.17 -8.71
CA ARG A 288 -5.33 -4.99 -8.78
C ARG A 288 -5.67 -6.38 -9.29
N MET A 289 -4.96 -6.82 -10.32
CA MET A 289 -5.12 -8.13 -10.93
C MET A 289 -4.03 -9.09 -10.43
N TYR A 290 -4.43 -10.33 -10.17
CA TYR A 290 -3.59 -11.43 -9.75
C TYR A 290 -3.77 -12.62 -10.70
N SER A 291 -2.66 -13.20 -11.14
CA SER A 291 -2.67 -14.33 -12.08
C SER A 291 -3.09 -15.62 -11.38
N GLY A 292 -4.21 -16.22 -11.80
CA GLY A 292 -4.64 -17.52 -11.28
C GLY A 292 -3.68 -18.67 -11.64
N GLN A 293 -2.88 -18.48 -12.68
CA GLN A 293 -1.90 -19.48 -13.16
C GLN A 293 -0.54 -19.38 -12.47
N ASN A 294 -0.18 -18.19 -11.96
CA ASN A 294 1.12 -17.92 -11.35
C ASN A 294 0.99 -17.68 -9.84
N ASP A 295 0.35 -18.62 -9.14
CA ASP A 295 0.18 -18.57 -7.67
C ASP A 295 -0.33 -17.22 -7.13
N PHE A 296 -1.22 -16.56 -7.89
CA PHE A 296 -1.77 -15.25 -7.55
C PHE A 296 -0.71 -14.17 -7.36
N GLU A 297 0.36 -14.18 -8.17
CA GLU A 297 1.26 -13.05 -8.29
C GLU A 297 0.51 -11.82 -8.86
N PRO A 298 0.78 -10.60 -8.34
CA PRO A 298 0.18 -9.38 -8.89
C PRO A 298 0.76 -9.13 -10.30
N ILE A 299 -0.12 -8.97 -11.29
CA ILE A 299 0.26 -8.83 -12.70
C ILE A 299 -0.14 -7.52 -13.34
N ALA A 300 -1.11 -6.79 -12.78
CA ALA A 300 -1.51 -5.49 -13.30
C ALA A 300 -2.22 -4.65 -12.23
N TYR A 301 -2.20 -3.33 -12.40
CA TYR A 301 -2.81 -2.39 -11.46
C TYR A 301 -3.34 -1.15 -12.19
N ALA A 302 -4.46 -0.61 -11.71
CA ALA A 302 -4.99 0.67 -12.16
C ALA A 302 -5.58 1.46 -10.99
N ASN A 303 -5.37 2.78 -10.98
CA ASN A 303 -5.98 3.70 -10.02
C ASN A 303 -6.70 4.81 -10.80
N LEU A 304 -8.02 4.82 -10.77
CA LEU A 304 -8.83 5.72 -11.60
C LEU A 304 -8.64 7.20 -11.25
N VAL A 305 -8.34 7.53 -9.99
CA VAL A 305 -8.07 8.93 -9.59
C VAL A 305 -6.62 9.36 -9.80
N ARG A 306 -5.75 8.43 -10.19
CA ARG A 306 -4.34 8.71 -10.49
C ARG A 306 -3.79 7.70 -11.50
N LEU A 307 -4.27 7.82 -12.74
CA LEU A 307 -3.87 6.90 -13.80
C LEU A 307 -2.40 7.12 -14.18
N LYS A 308 -1.64 6.02 -14.16
CA LYS A 308 -0.25 5.96 -14.60
C LYS A 308 -0.12 5.04 -15.80
N ARG A 309 1.02 5.11 -16.49
CA ARG A 309 1.24 4.32 -17.72
C ARG A 309 1.09 2.82 -17.51
N SER A 310 1.44 2.26 -16.36
CA SER A 310 1.24 0.83 -16.03
C SER A 310 -0.22 0.39 -16.06
N ALA A 311 -1.19 1.32 -15.89
CA ALA A 311 -2.61 1.00 -15.99
C ALA A 311 -3.03 0.49 -17.39
N THR A 312 -2.26 0.82 -18.42
CA THR A 312 -2.49 0.30 -19.78
C THR A 312 -2.43 -1.22 -19.84
N GLU A 313 -1.51 -1.85 -19.11
CA GLU A 313 -1.44 -3.32 -19.04
C GLU A 313 -2.69 -3.91 -18.41
N PHE A 314 -3.22 -3.27 -17.35
CA PHE A 314 -4.48 -3.68 -16.76
C PHE A 314 -5.63 -3.58 -17.77
N PHE A 315 -5.72 -2.48 -18.51
CA PHE A 315 -6.75 -2.26 -19.52
C PHE A 315 -6.70 -3.26 -20.67
N GLU A 316 -5.52 -3.61 -21.17
CA GLU A 316 -5.40 -4.61 -22.23
C GLU A 316 -5.83 -6.00 -21.76
N ARG A 317 -5.54 -6.38 -20.51
CA ARG A 317 -5.89 -7.69 -19.96
C ARG A 317 -7.38 -7.90 -19.76
N ILE A 318 -8.14 -6.84 -19.46
CA ILE A 318 -9.57 -6.93 -19.16
C ILE A 318 -10.48 -6.75 -20.38
N LYS A 319 -9.96 -6.33 -21.54
CA LYS A 319 -10.79 -6.20 -22.75
C LYS A 319 -11.42 -7.55 -23.10
N GLN A 320 -12.73 -7.53 -23.33
CA GLN A 320 -13.40 -8.71 -23.87
C GLN A 320 -12.95 -8.90 -25.33
N SER A 321 -12.37 -10.07 -25.62
CA SER A 321 -12.03 -10.49 -26.99
C SER A 321 -13.26 -10.99 -27.73
#